data_AF-A0A395HGC1-F1
#
_entry.id   AF-A0A395HGC1-F1
#
_cell.length_a   1.000
_cell.length_b   1.000
_cell.length_c   1.000
_cell.angle_alpha   90.00
_cell.angle_beta   90.00
_cell.angle_gamma   90.00
#
_symmetry.space_group_name_H-M   'P 1'
#
loop_
_entity.id
_entity.type
_entity.pdbx_description
1 polymer ?
#
loop_
_entity_poly.entity_id
_entity_poly.type
_entity_poly.pdbx_seq_one_letter_code
_entity_poly.pdbx_strand_id
1 'polypeptide(L)'
;MRSRLSTTMHIPVLSTLAVAWLVGQASAIDLTVSKTGGNSSSSLLYGIMFEDINNSGDGGIHGQVLRNSGFQGTSPGLTAYAAVGNVSIAQDNSNPVSSAITSSLKVTVPSGATGFVGFANTGYNGVPVLATTYKNSFYIKGAYSGTVNLRLVGTSSGIVYADHNITVKSSADKFTSHETSFKSTQSTDANNEWQLRFDASKVVGKSLNFGLVQLFPPTYKSRPNGLRNDVASFLAEIKPSFLRFPGGNNLEGASPSNRWKWNETIGAVVDRPGRQGDWTYANTDALGLDEYLYWCEDMEMEPVLAVWAGLSLGGGIVSGSALGPYIEDILNELEYVLGSTATIYGALRAKNGRAEPWPVKYIEVGNEDNISGGCSTYASRFTAIYDAIHAQYPELTIIASTTSSSCLPSTLPAGVITDIHHYLSPDAFVALFDEFDNWSRDHPILVGEYASTKGNDGSTTYWSYMQGSCAEAVYMIGLERNSDIIKMASFAPLLEHFDMAEWSPDLFGLDSSPDSITGSTSFYVQQLFSTNRGTTILAVTTSAQFGPVYWVASVSDKKVYYVKLANYGAAAQNVTVSIAGASQGTLQLLSGGEHVSNYPHNVSITPVTSHVSGKGSFAVNLPAWAVAVLAVS
;
A
#
# COMPACT_ATOMS: atom_id res chain seq x y z
N MET A 1 88.54 23.99 12.29
CA MET A 1 88.81 24.57 13.62
C MET A 1 88.05 23.76 14.66
N ARG A 2 88.65 23.65 15.86
CA ARG A 2 88.21 23.01 17.12
C ARG A 2 86.71 23.26 17.43
N SER A 3 85.94 22.47 18.19
CA SER A 3 86.24 21.60 19.33
C SER A 3 85.07 20.65 19.65
N ARG A 4 85.42 19.52 20.28
CA ARG A 4 84.57 18.50 20.94
C ARG A 4 83.97 18.99 22.28
N LEU A 5 82.86 18.36 22.70
CA LEU A 5 82.42 18.00 24.09
C LEU A 5 81.06 17.27 23.90
N SER A 6 80.85 15.96 24.12
CA SER A 6 81.01 15.04 25.27
C SER A 6 80.15 15.34 26.50
N THR A 7 79.22 14.40 26.75
CA THR A 7 78.63 13.92 28.04
C THR A 7 77.79 14.94 28.84
N THR A 8 76.59 14.63 29.37
CA THR A 8 76.28 13.49 30.26
C THR A 8 74.76 13.27 30.42
N MET A 9 74.42 11.99 30.55
CA MET A 9 73.22 11.32 31.08
C MET A 9 72.40 12.09 32.16
N HIS A 10 71.07 12.14 31.99
CA HIS A 10 70.09 12.23 33.09
C HIS A 10 68.92 11.26 32.83
N ILE A 11 68.75 10.31 33.75
CA ILE A 11 67.57 9.46 33.93
C ILE A 11 66.59 10.25 34.83
N PRO A 12 65.28 10.22 34.55
CA PRO A 12 64.37 9.72 35.58
C PRO A 12 63.33 8.74 35.02
N VAL A 13 63.34 7.55 35.61
CA VAL A 13 62.21 6.84 36.25
C VAL A 13 60.85 6.89 35.54
N LEU A 14 60.45 5.69 35.10
CA LEU A 14 59.10 5.27 34.73
C LEU A 14 58.00 5.95 35.56
N SER A 15 57.03 6.56 34.87
CA SER A 15 55.68 6.75 35.36
C SER A 15 54.72 6.15 34.33
N THR A 16 54.32 4.91 34.56
CA THR A 16 53.21 4.26 33.88
C THR A 16 51.92 5.04 34.16
N LEU A 17 51.51 5.92 33.24
CA LEU A 17 50.13 6.38 33.20
C LEU A 17 49.29 5.25 32.61
N ALA A 18 48.66 4.49 33.50
CA ALA A 18 47.46 3.73 33.18
C ALA A 18 46.38 4.72 32.71
N VAL A 19 46.11 4.73 31.41
CA VAL A 19 44.86 5.29 30.88
C VAL A 19 43.76 4.33 31.33
N ALA A 20 43.14 4.64 32.46
CA ALA A 20 41.90 4.00 32.87
C ALA A 20 40.84 4.37 31.84
N TRP A 21 40.55 3.44 30.93
CA TRP A 21 39.29 3.42 30.19
C TRP A 21 38.17 3.22 31.23
N LEU A 22 37.61 4.31 31.73
CA LEU A 22 36.30 4.31 32.36
C LEU A 22 35.28 4.04 31.26
N VAL A 23 35.07 2.75 30.97
CA VAL A 23 33.83 2.30 30.35
C VAL A 23 32.76 2.62 31.39
N GLY A 24 32.02 3.72 31.19
CA GLY A 24 30.82 3.96 31.96
C GLY A 24 29.90 2.76 31.76
N GLN A 25 29.69 1.96 32.80
CA GLN A 25 28.59 1.03 32.82
C GLN A 25 27.32 1.88 32.74
N ALA A 26 26.75 2.02 31.55
CA ALA A 26 25.40 2.53 31.41
C ALA A 26 24.52 1.65 32.29
N SER A 27 23.95 2.23 33.35
CA SER A 27 23.01 1.52 34.21
C SER A 27 21.83 1.08 33.35
N ALA A 28 21.38 -0.16 33.52
CA ALA A 28 20.24 -0.67 32.77
C ALA A 28 18.99 0.16 33.05
N ILE A 29 18.17 0.38 32.02
CA ILE A 29 16.84 1.00 32.18
C ILE A 29 15.93 -0.08 32.77
N ASP A 30 15.34 0.16 33.93
CA ASP A 30 14.45 -0.78 34.59
C ASP A 30 12.99 -0.36 34.32
N LEU A 31 12.24 -1.24 33.66
CA LEU A 31 10.82 -1.06 33.36
C LEU A 31 10.00 -2.08 34.15
N THR A 32 9.10 -1.63 35.02
CA THR A 32 8.17 -2.48 35.76
C THR A 32 6.76 -2.26 35.23
N VAL A 33 6.19 -3.29 34.60
CA VAL A 33 4.87 -3.23 33.98
C VAL A 33 3.79 -3.52 35.02
N SER A 34 2.81 -2.63 35.15
CA SER A 34 1.62 -2.86 35.98
C SER A 34 0.80 -4.03 35.46
N LYS A 35 0.18 -4.80 36.36
CA LYS A 35 -0.77 -5.88 35.99
C LYS A 35 -2.23 -5.47 36.10
N THR A 36 -2.50 -4.24 36.52
CA THR A 36 -3.84 -3.74 36.83
C THR A 36 -4.03 -2.32 36.30
N GLY A 37 -5.28 -1.96 36.04
CA GLY A 37 -5.62 -0.68 35.43
C GLY A 37 -5.26 -0.65 33.94
N GLY A 38 -5.15 0.55 33.40
CA GLY A 38 -4.86 0.76 31.99
C GLY A 38 -6.03 1.27 31.17
N ASN A 39 -5.73 1.70 29.95
CA ASN A 39 -6.71 2.18 28.98
C ASN A 39 -6.99 1.10 27.94
N SER A 40 -8.17 1.11 27.34
CA SER A 40 -8.48 0.23 26.20
C SER A 40 -7.57 0.56 25.04
N SER A 41 -7.06 -0.48 24.36
CA SER A 41 -6.40 -0.35 23.06
C SER A 41 -7.41 -0.63 21.94
N SER A 42 -7.29 0.09 20.83
CA SER A 42 -8.12 -0.13 19.65
C SER A 42 -7.69 -1.41 18.94
N SER A 43 -8.64 -2.31 18.69
CA SER A 43 -8.40 -3.48 17.82
C SER A 43 -8.08 -3.08 16.38
N LEU A 44 -8.43 -1.85 15.97
CA LEU A 44 -8.20 -1.30 14.64
C LEU A 44 -6.90 -0.50 14.51
N LEU A 45 -6.07 -0.42 15.56
CA LEU A 45 -4.97 0.55 15.61
C LEU A 45 -4.01 0.50 14.41
N TYR A 46 -3.69 -0.68 13.88
CA TYR A 46 -2.74 -0.81 12.77
C TYR A 46 -3.40 -1.37 11.51
N GLY A 47 -3.53 -0.53 10.49
CA GLY A 47 -4.06 -0.91 9.19
C GLY A 47 -3.17 -0.43 8.05
N ILE A 48 -3.76 -0.35 6.87
CA ILE A 48 -3.08 0.08 5.65
C ILE A 48 -3.94 1.13 4.92
N MET A 49 -3.25 2.08 4.29
CA MET A 49 -3.85 3.08 3.42
C MET A 49 -3.51 2.73 1.98
N PHE A 50 -4.49 2.84 1.08
CA PHE A 50 -4.29 2.54 -0.32
C PHE A 50 -4.91 3.58 -1.24
N GLU A 51 -4.10 4.03 -2.18
CA GLU A 51 -4.51 4.69 -3.41
C GLU A 51 -3.63 4.21 -4.55
N ASP A 52 -4.09 4.31 -5.80
CA ASP A 52 -3.27 3.95 -6.96
C ASP A 52 -2.24 5.05 -7.28
N ILE A 53 -1.14 5.02 -6.52
CA ILE A 53 0.12 5.79 -6.65
C ILE A 53 1.27 4.81 -6.92
N ASN A 54 2.36 5.22 -7.58
CA ASN A 54 3.55 4.38 -7.81
C ASN A 54 3.27 3.07 -8.56
N ASN A 55 2.21 3.03 -9.38
CA ASN A 55 1.68 1.82 -10.02
C ASN A 55 1.34 0.73 -8.98
N SER A 56 0.84 1.12 -7.81
CA SER A 56 0.49 0.20 -6.70
C SER A 56 -0.77 -0.62 -6.96
N GLY A 57 -1.75 -0.08 -7.68
CA GLY A 57 -2.93 -0.78 -8.16
C GLY A 57 -2.62 -1.43 -9.50
N ASP A 58 -2.72 -0.65 -10.57
CA ASP A 58 -2.37 -1.07 -11.92
C ASP A 58 -0.86 -1.26 -12.07
N GLY A 59 -0.42 -2.51 -12.16
CA GLY A 59 1.00 -2.90 -12.23
C GLY A 59 1.57 -3.43 -10.91
N GLY A 60 0.87 -3.20 -9.80
CA GLY A 60 1.28 -3.59 -8.46
C GLY A 60 0.46 -4.75 -7.92
N ILE A 61 -0.47 -4.44 -7.02
CA ILE A 61 -1.27 -5.43 -6.29
C ILE A 61 -2.42 -6.00 -7.12
N HIS A 62 -2.95 -5.28 -8.12
CA HIS A 62 -3.92 -5.86 -9.04
C HIS A 62 -3.27 -6.98 -9.86
N GLY A 63 -4.00 -8.08 -10.10
CA GLY A 63 -3.42 -9.27 -10.72
C GLY A 63 -3.12 -9.13 -12.22
N GLN A 64 -3.58 -8.07 -12.89
CA GLN A 64 -3.28 -7.83 -14.30
C GLN A 64 -1.81 -7.44 -14.46
N VAL A 65 -1.06 -8.20 -15.28
CA VAL A 65 0.35 -7.90 -15.53
C VAL A 65 0.62 -7.24 -16.88
N LEU A 66 -0.41 -7.06 -17.72
CA LEU A 66 -0.31 -6.33 -18.98
C LEU A 66 -0.70 -4.87 -18.78
N ARG A 67 0.09 -3.96 -19.34
CA ARG A 67 -0.16 -2.52 -19.24
C ARG A 67 -1.02 -2.05 -20.40
N ASN A 68 -1.87 -1.06 -20.17
CA ASN A 68 -2.66 -0.42 -21.23
C ASN A 68 -3.59 -1.41 -21.97
N SER A 69 -4.18 -2.36 -21.25
CA SER A 69 -5.03 -3.42 -21.83
C SER A 69 -6.26 -2.88 -22.57
N GLY A 70 -6.86 -1.80 -22.05
CA GLY A 70 -8.08 -1.19 -22.58
C GLY A 70 -7.87 0.11 -23.34
N PHE A 71 -6.65 0.64 -23.52
CA PHE A 71 -6.45 1.98 -24.08
C PHE A 71 -7.27 3.05 -23.34
N GLN A 72 -7.25 2.98 -22.01
CA GLN A 72 -8.01 3.87 -21.12
C GLN A 72 -7.14 5.06 -20.68
N GLY A 73 -7.79 6.15 -20.25
CA GLY A 73 -7.13 7.41 -19.91
C GLY A 73 -7.07 8.43 -21.05
N THR A 74 -6.44 9.57 -20.80
CA THR A 74 -6.52 10.75 -21.69
C THR A 74 -5.76 10.57 -23.00
N SER A 75 -4.63 9.87 -22.99
CA SER A 75 -3.76 9.69 -24.16
C SER A 75 -2.99 8.37 -24.09
N PRO A 76 -3.70 7.22 -24.15
CA PRO A 76 -3.11 5.90 -23.94
C PRO A 76 -2.05 5.53 -24.99
N GLY A 77 -2.28 5.93 -26.25
CA GLY A 77 -1.40 5.62 -27.37
C GLY A 77 -1.10 4.13 -27.50
N LEU A 78 0.13 3.80 -27.92
CA LEU A 78 0.64 2.44 -27.99
C LEU A 78 1.52 2.09 -26.78
N THR A 79 1.28 2.71 -25.62
CA THR A 79 2.06 2.44 -24.41
C THR A 79 2.13 0.93 -24.14
N ALA A 80 3.35 0.43 -23.96
CA ALA A 80 3.71 -0.99 -23.80
C ALA A 80 3.49 -1.91 -25.01
N TYR A 81 3.00 -1.44 -26.17
CA TYR A 81 2.78 -2.29 -27.34
C TYR A 81 3.89 -2.18 -28.39
N ALA A 82 4.29 -3.34 -28.93
CA ALA A 82 5.22 -3.43 -30.05
C ALA A 82 4.73 -4.43 -31.11
N ALA A 83 5.10 -4.21 -32.38
CA ALA A 83 4.78 -5.14 -33.46
C ALA A 83 5.66 -6.40 -33.40
N VAL A 84 5.09 -7.56 -33.68
CA VAL A 84 5.81 -8.84 -33.78
C VAL A 84 5.71 -9.36 -35.22
N GLY A 85 6.85 -9.45 -35.91
CA GLY A 85 6.90 -9.79 -37.32
C GLY A 85 6.55 -8.62 -38.24
N ASN A 86 6.28 -8.92 -39.52
CA ASN A 86 6.03 -7.89 -40.53
C ASN A 86 4.57 -7.41 -40.51
N VAL A 87 4.23 -6.54 -39.56
CA VAL A 87 2.91 -5.91 -39.39
C VAL A 87 3.07 -4.46 -38.92
N SER A 88 2.03 -3.64 -39.12
CA SER A 88 1.93 -2.34 -38.46
C SER A 88 0.82 -2.36 -37.41
N ILE A 89 1.04 -1.65 -36.30
CA ILE A 89 0.07 -1.53 -35.21
C ILE A 89 -0.34 -0.06 -35.02
N ALA A 90 -1.58 0.16 -34.64
CA ALA A 90 -2.12 1.48 -34.33
C ALA A 90 -3.29 1.37 -33.33
N GLN A 91 -3.47 2.40 -32.50
CA GLN A 91 -4.71 2.58 -31.77
C GLN A 91 -5.82 2.97 -32.76
N ASP A 92 -6.98 2.30 -32.69
CA ASP A 92 -8.11 2.50 -33.59
C ASP A 92 -9.39 2.85 -32.81
N ASN A 93 -9.77 4.13 -32.91
CA ASN A 93 -10.99 4.68 -32.31
C ASN A 93 -12.26 4.38 -33.13
N SER A 94 -12.11 3.84 -34.36
CA SER A 94 -13.26 3.52 -35.22
C SER A 94 -13.88 2.16 -34.87
N ASN A 95 -13.16 1.35 -34.10
CA ASN A 95 -13.57 0.02 -33.67
C ASN A 95 -13.44 -0.10 -32.15
N PRO A 96 -14.29 0.57 -31.37
CA PRO A 96 -14.28 0.45 -29.91
C PRO A 96 -14.67 -0.96 -29.48
N VAL A 97 -14.09 -1.45 -28.38
CA VAL A 97 -14.39 -2.78 -27.82
C VAL A 97 -15.77 -2.78 -27.18
N SER A 98 -16.12 -1.69 -26.50
CA SER A 98 -17.43 -1.46 -25.87
C SER A 98 -17.75 0.03 -25.85
N SER A 99 -18.87 0.43 -25.23
CA SER A 99 -19.16 1.84 -24.97
C SER A 99 -18.21 2.48 -23.95
N ALA A 100 -17.57 1.69 -23.09
CA ALA A 100 -16.64 2.16 -22.08
C ALA A 100 -15.18 2.12 -22.58
N ILE A 101 -14.81 1.05 -23.29
CA ILE A 101 -13.50 0.88 -23.92
C ILE A 101 -13.58 1.37 -25.36
N THR A 102 -13.29 2.65 -25.54
CA THR A 102 -13.60 3.41 -26.77
C THR A 102 -12.58 3.24 -27.90
N SER A 103 -11.59 2.35 -27.75
CA SER A 103 -10.63 2.06 -28.82
C SER A 103 -10.09 0.63 -28.75
N SER A 104 -9.37 0.22 -29.79
CA SER A 104 -8.74 -1.10 -29.88
C SER A 104 -7.36 -1.00 -30.54
N LEU A 105 -6.56 -2.07 -30.45
CA LEU A 105 -5.32 -2.25 -31.18
C LEU A 105 -5.60 -2.81 -32.58
N LYS A 106 -5.40 -2.02 -33.62
CA LYS A 106 -5.45 -2.48 -35.00
C LYS A 106 -4.09 -3.02 -35.43
N VAL A 107 -4.06 -4.26 -35.89
CA VAL A 107 -2.88 -4.94 -36.43
C VAL A 107 -3.09 -5.14 -37.93
N THR A 108 -2.31 -4.46 -38.76
CA THR A 108 -2.42 -4.52 -40.23
C THR A 108 -1.35 -5.43 -40.81
N VAL A 109 -1.78 -6.37 -41.65
CA VAL A 109 -0.92 -7.37 -42.27
C VAL A 109 -0.64 -6.99 -43.73
N PRO A 110 0.57 -6.56 -44.09
CA PRO A 110 0.93 -6.20 -45.45
C PRO A 110 0.96 -7.41 -46.38
N SER A 111 0.86 -7.16 -47.69
CA SER A 111 1.12 -8.17 -48.72
C SER A 111 2.56 -8.68 -48.59
N GLY A 112 2.74 -9.98 -48.42
CA GLY A 112 4.06 -10.62 -48.25
C GLY A 112 4.44 -10.97 -46.81
N ALA A 113 3.62 -10.60 -45.81
CA ALA A 113 3.76 -11.17 -44.47
C ALA A 113 3.49 -12.68 -44.49
N THR A 114 4.33 -13.46 -43.81
CA THR A 114 4.24 -14.92 -43.73
C THR A 114 4.48 -15.38 -42.29
N GLY A 115 4.04 -16.60 -41.97
CA GLY A 115 4.20 -17.16 -40.62
C GLY A 115 3.30 -16.49 -39.58
N PHE A 116 3.69 -16.62 -38.31
CA PHE A 116 3.00 -15.99 -37.20
C PHE A 116 3.46 -14.54 -37.02
N VAL A 117 2.51 -13.62 -37.06
CA VAL A 117 2.70 -12.17 -36.84
C VAL A 117 1.71 -11.66 -35.80
N GLY A 118 1.94 -10.49 -35.23
CA GLY A 118 1.03 -9.91 -34.25
C GLY A 118 1.66 -8.79 -33.45
N PHE A 119 1.55 -8.86 -32.14
CA PHE A 119 2.04 -7.82 -31.25
C PHE A 119 2.52 -8.38 -29.91
N ALA A 120 3.31 -7.58 -29.22
CA ALA A 120 3.77 -7.80 -27.86
C ALA A 120 3.18 -6.73 -26.93
N ASN A 121 3.06 -7.07 -25.65
CA ASN A 121 2.87 -6.14 -24.56
C ASN A 121 4.01 -6.31 -23.55
N THR A 122 4.72 -5.23 -23.24
CA THR A 122 5.91 -5.23 -22.38
C THR A 122 5.59 -5.05 -20.90
N GLY A 123 4.31 -5.01 -20.51
CA GLY A 123 3.87 -4.86 -19.12
C GLY A 123 4.34 -3.55 -18.47
N TYR A 124 4.57 -3.62 -17.15
CA TYR A 124 5.00 -2.50 -16.30
C TYR A 124 6.51 -2.63 -16.07
N ASN A 125 7.30 -2.02 -16.96
CA ASN A 125 8.76 -2.22 -17.05
C ASN A 125 9.17 -3.70 -17.12
N GLY A 126 8.33 -4.53 -17.74
CA GLY A 126 8.50 -5.97 -17.83
C GLY A 126 7.19 -6.72 -17.62
N VAL A 127 7.20 -8.01 -17.94
CA VAL A 127 6.15 -8.96 -17.55
C VAL A 127 6.77 -9.95 -16.56
N PRO A 128 6.22 -10.12 -15.34
CA PRO A 128 6.67 -11.14 -14.42
C PRO A 128 6.35 -12.53 -14.96
N VAL A 129 7.39 -13.34 -15.16
CA VAL A 129 7.30 -14.71 -15.68
C VAL A 129 7.70 -15.70 -14.59
N LEU A 130 6.69 -16.31 -13.97
CA LEU A 130 6.78 -17.24 -12.85
C LEU A 130 6.53 -18.67 -13.30
N ALA A 131 7.06 -19.65 -12.57
CA ALA A 131 6.76 -21.08 -12.79
C ALA A 131 5.34 -21.44 -12.33
N THR A 132 4.32 -20.94 -13.05
CA THR A 132 2.91 -21.04 -12.67
C THR A 132 1.99 -21.22 -13.89
N THR A 133 0.68 -21.29 -13.64
CA THR A 133 -0.34 -21.25 -14.69
C THR A 133 -0.91 -19.84 -14.78
N TYR A 134 -0.80 -19.25 -15.97
CA TYR A 134 -1.41 -17.96 -16.27
C TYR A 134 -2.80 -18.16 -16.88
N LYS A 135 -3.73 -17.27 -16.55
CA LYS A 135 -5.00 -17.09 -17.26
C LYS A 135 -4.85 -15.95 -18.25
N ASN A 136 -5.24 -16.16 -19.50
CA ASN A 136 -5.21 -15.13 -20.53
C ASN A 136 -6.58 -14.97 -21.17
N SER A 137 -6.99 -13.73 -21.38
CA SER A 137 -8.20 -13.36 -22.11
C SER A 137 -7.90 -12.23 -23.09
N PHE A 138 -8.68 -12.15 -24.17
CA PHE A 138 -8.62 -11.03 -25.11
C PHE A 138 -9.90 -10.95 -25.95
N TYR A 139 -10.21 -9.76 -26.46
CA TYR A 139 -11.21 -9.53 -27.48
C TYR A 139 -10.55 -9.41 -28.85
N ILE A 140 -11.19 -9.97 -29.87
CA ILE A 140 -10.75 -9.90 -31.27
C ILE A 140 -11.94 -9.58 -32.19
N LYS A 141 -11.74 -8.66 -33.13
CA LYS A 141 -12.64 -8.35 -34.26
C LYS A 141 -11.87 -8.43 -35.57
N GLY A 142 -12.52 -8.97 -36.60
CA GLY A 142 -11.97 -9.27 -37.91
C GLY A 142 -12.29 -10.71 -38.31
N ALA A 143 -12.43 -10.98 -39.61
CA ALA A 143 -12.69 -12.34 -40.09
C ALA A 143 -11.43 -13.21 -39.95
N TYR A 144 -11.37 -13.99 -38.88
CA TYR A 144 -10.27 -14.92 -38.62
C TYR A 144 -10.80 -16.25 -38.10
N SER A 145 -10.23 -17.34 -38.61
CA SER A 145 -10.48 -18.70 -38.12
C SER A 145 -9.17 -19.47 -38.23
N GLY A 146 -8.57 -19.79 -37.10
CA GLY A 146 -7.25 -20.39 -37.07
C GLY A 146 -6.63 -20.38 -35.67
N THR A 147 -5.33 -20.62 -35.63
CA THR A 147 -4.56 -20.67 -34.39
C THR A 147 -4.05 -19.28 -34.02
N VAL A 148 -4.41 -18.83 -32.82
CA VAL A 148 -3.68 -17.78 -32.11
C VAL A 148 -2.63 -18.44 -31.24
N ASN A 149 -1.40 -17.95 -31.31
CA ASN A 149 -0.28 -18.38 -30.50
C ASN A 149 0.06 -17.30 -29.47
N LEU A 150 0.10 -17.70 -28.21
CA LEU A 150 0.40 -16.87 -27.06
C LEU A 150 1.77 -17.25 -26.53
N ARG A 151 2.62 -16.26 -26.22
CA ARG A 151 3.94 -16.49 -25.63
C ARG A 151 4.23 -15.60 -24.45
N LEU A 152 5.03 -16.14 -23.54
CA LEU A 152 5.88 -15.38 -22.63
C LEU A 152 7.33 -15.58 -23.09
N VAL A 153 8.02 -14.48 -23.36
CA VAL A 153 9.36 -14.53 -23.96
C VAL A 153 10.25 -13.44 -23.35
N GLY A 154 11.52 -13.74 -23.14
CA GLY A 154 12.51 -12.75 -22.77
C GLY A 154 12.74 -11.79 -23.94
N THR A 155 12.50 -10.50 -23.74
CA THR A 155 12.50 -9.46 -24.79
C THR A 155 13.84 -9.38 -25.50
N SER A 156 14.95 -9.39 -24.73
CA SER A 156 16.30 -9.36 -25.31
C SER A 156 16.89 -10.76 -25.53
N SER A 157 16.57 -11.73 -24.68
CA SER A 157 17.19 -13.07 -24.73
C SER A 157 16.55 -14.00 -25.76
N GLY A 158 15.29 -13.76 -26.13
CA GLY A 158 14.49 -14.63 -26.98
C GLY A 158 14.11 -15.98 -26.35
N ILE A 159 14.41 -16.19 -25.06
CA ILE A 159 14.05 -17.41 -24.33
C ILE A 159 12.53 -17.47 -24.22
N VAL A 160 11.93 -18.56 -24.69
CA VAL A 160 10.49 -18.78 -24.61
C VAL A 160 10.17 -19.56 -23.34
N TYR A 161 9.47 -18.91 -22.41
CA TYR A 161 9.06 -19.47 -21.13
C TYR A 161 7.68 -20.13 -21.19
N ALA A 162 6.83 -19.65 -22.10
CA ALA A 162 5.56 -20.28 -22.45
C ALA A 162 5.29 -20.14 -23.95
N ASP A 163 4.75 -21.21 -24.55
CA ASP A 163 4.29 -21.24 -25.94
C ASP A 163 2.97 -22.02 -26.00
N HIS A 164 1.86 -21.32 -26.24
CA HIS A 164 0.53 -21.89 -26.15
C HIS A 164 -0.32 -21.56 -27.37
N ASN A 165 -1.00 -22.55 -27.91
CA ASN A 165 -1.88 -22.40 -29.05
C ASN A 165 -3.34 -22.50 -28.62
N ILE A 166 -4.17 -21.58 -29.08
CA ILE A 166 -5.63 -21.64 -28.98
C ILE A 166 -6.25 -21.48 -30.37
N THR A 167 -7.25 -22.31 -30.67
CA THR A 167 -8.05 -22.13 -31.89
C THR A 167 -9.12 -21.08 -31.65
N VAL A 168 -9.11 -20.04 -32.48
CA VAL A 168 -10.00 -18.89 -32.41
C VAL A 168 -10.86 -18.82 -33.66
N LYS A 169 -12.12 -18.44 -33.48
CA LYS A 169 -13.02 -17.99 -34.55
C LYS A 169 -13.58 -16.63 -34.18
N SER A 170 -13.33 -15.63 -35.01
CA SER A 170 -13.77 -14.25 -34.79
C SER A 170 -14.60 -13.72 -35.97
N SER A 171 -15.34 -12.64 -35.72
CA SER A 171 -16.25 -12.02 -36.67
C SER A 171 -15.70 -10.67 -37.15
N ALA A 172 -15.94 -10.33 -38.43
CA ALA A 172 -15.68 -9.00 -38.94
C ALA A 172 -16.63 -7.93 -38.35
N ASP A 173 -17.81 -8.35 -37.88
CA ASP A 173 -18.89 -7.43 -37.52
C ASP A 173 -18.84 -7.00 -36.04
N LYS A 174 -18.33 -7.87 -35.17
CA LYS A 174 -18.28 -7.64 -33.72
C LYS A 174 -17.04 -8.26 -33.08
N PHE A 175 -16.64 -7.70 -31.94
CA PHE A 175 -15.66 -8.34 -31.08
C PHE A 175 -16.20 -9.65 -30.51
N THR A 176 -15.32 -10.64 -30.42
CA THR A 176 -15.55 -11.92 -29.73
C THR A 176 -14.47 -12.08 -28.66
N SER A 177 -14.84 -12.46 -27.43
CA SER A 177 -13.85 -12.76 -26.39
C SER A 177 -13.38 -14.22 -26.48
N HIS A 178 -12.13 -14.45 -26.11
CA HIS A 178 -11.53 -15.77 -25.99
C HIS A 178 -10.73 -15.82 -24.69
N GLU A 179 -10.79 -16.96 -24.02
CA GLU A 179 -10.12 -17.21 -22.75
C GLU A 179 -9.37 -18.53 -22.79
N THR A 180 -8.21 -18.58 -22.13
CA THR A 180 -7.41 -19.79 -22.01
C THR A 180 -6.49 -19.74 -20.80
N SER A 181 -5.80 -20.83 -20.53
CA SER A 181 -4.76 -20.89 -19.51
C SER A 181 -3.58 -21.71 -19.98
N PHE A 182 -2.38 -21.33 -19.58
CA PHE A 182 -1.16 -22.05 -19.95
C PHE A 182 -0.10 -21.98 -18.85
N LYS A 183 0.76 -23.01 -18.81
CA LYS A 183 1.88 -23.07 -17.88
C LYS A 183 3.09 -22.32 -18.45
N SER A 184 3.86 -21.71 -17.57
CA SER A 184 5.16 -21.11 -17.89
C SER A 184 6.27 -21.75 -17.06
N THR A 185 7.49 -21.72 -17.58
CA THR A 185 8.70 -21.78 -16.74
C THR A 185 9.01 -20.38 -16.18
N GLN A 186 9.86 -20.28 -15.17
CA GLN A 186 10.25 -19.02 -14.54
C GLN A 186 11.40 -18.36 -15.32
N SER A 187 11.36 -17.02 -15.46
CA SER A 187 12.48 -16.23 -15.97
C SER A 187 13.54 -15.97 -14.89
N THR A 188 14.67 -15.38 -15.26
CA THR A 188 15.71 -14.95 -14.30
C THR A 188 15.69 -13.44 -14.06
N ASP A 189 14.91 -12.69 -14.82
CA ASP A 189 14.87 -11.22 -14.80
C ASP A 189 13.49 -10.69 -15.21
N ALA A 190 13.34 -9.36 -15.15
CA ALA A 190 12.12 -8.62 -15.52
C ALA A 190 11.95 -8.39 -17.02
N ASN A 191 12.98 -8.62 -17.85
CA ASN A 191 13.02 -8.20 -19.25
C ASN A 191 12.29 -9.21 -20.16
N ASN A 192 10.99 -9.34 -19.92
CA ASN A 192 10.09 -10.24 -20.63
C ASN A 192 8.89 -9.48 -21.19
N GLU A 193 8.27 -10.07 -22.21
CA GLU A 193 7.05 -9.58 -22.81
C GLU A 193 6.06 -10.71 -23.06
N TRP A 194 4.78 -10.34 -23.13
CA TRP A 194 3.72 -11.22 -23.59
C TRP A 194 3.45 -10.97 -25.07
N GLN A 195 3.35 -12.02 -25.88
CA GLN A 195 3.03 -11.90 -27.31
C GLN A 195 1.72 -12.59 -27.65
N LEU A 196 0.92 -11.94 -28.52
CA LEU A 196 -0.20 -12.55 -29.23
C LEU A 196 0.09 -12.54 -30.72
N ARG A 197 0.08 -13.73 -31.33
CA ARG A 197 0.45 -13.91 -32.73
C ARG A 197 -0.58 -14.77 -33.45
N PHE A 198 -0.76 -14.54 -34.74
CA PHE A 198 -1.70 -15.26 -35.59
C PHE A 198 -1.09 -15.47 -36.99
N ASP A 199 -1.61 -16.48 -37.70
CA ASP A 199 -1.17 -16.81 -39.06
C ASP A 199 -1.49 -15.68 -40.05
N ALA A 200 -0.43 -15.02 -40.54
CA ALA A 200 -0.51 -13.91 -41.48
C ALA A 200 -1.24 -14.29 -42.78
N SER A 201 -1.13 -15.55 -43.22
CA SER A 201 -1.73 -16.02 -44.48
C SER A 201 -3.26 -15.95 -44.48
N LYS A 202 -3.88 -15.91 -43.29
CA LYS A 202 -5.33 -15.78 -43.11
C LYS A 202 -5.84 -14.35 -43.19
N VAL A 203 -4.95 -13.35 -43.12
CA VAL A 203 -5.29 -11.93 -42.96
C VAL A 203 -4.52 -11.04 -43.96
N VAL A 204 -3.93 -11.62 -45.01
CA VAL A 204 -3.11 -10.86 -45.97
C VAL A 204 -3.86 -9.65 -46.54
N GLY A 205 -3.24 -8.47 -46.45
CA GLY A 205 -3.78 -7.22 -46.94
C GLY A 205 -4.95 -6.66 -46.12
N LYS A 206 -5.22 -7.22 -44.93
CA LYS A 206 -6.31 -6.82 -44.04
C LYS A 206 -5.77 -6.53 -42.64
N SER A 207 -6.67 -6.25 -41.70
CA SER A 207 -6.35 -6.03 -40.30
C SER A 207 -7.25 -6.84 -39.37
N LEU A 208 -6.74 -7.10 -38.16
CA LEU A 208 -7.52 -7.53 -37.00
C LEU A 208 -7.45 -6.42 -35.94
N ASN A 209 -8.52 -6.29 -35.16
CA ASN A 209 -8.59 -5.41 -34.01
C ASN A 209 -8.61 -6.25 -32.73
N PHE A 210 -7.83 -5.86 -31.73
CA PHE A 210 -7.73 -6.51 -30.43
C PHE A 210 -7.99 -5.53 -29.31
N GLY A 211 -8.54 -5.99 -28.20
CA GLY A 211 -8.71 -5.12 -27.04
C GLY A 211 -8.95 -5.91 -25.76
N LEU A 212 -8.78 -5.22 -24.64
CA LEU A 212 -8.85 -5.78 -23.30
C LEU A 212 -8.06 -7.10 -23.21
N VAL A 213 -6.77 -7.05 -23.60
CA VAL A 213 -5.85 -8.18 -23.42
C VAL A 213 -5.52 -8.30 -21.94
N GLN A 214 -5.68 -9.48 -21.36
CA GLN A 214 -5.42 -9.68 -19.95
C GLN A 214 -4.57 -10.91 -19.72
N LEU A 215 -3.63 -10.80 -18.80
CA LEU A 215 -2.81 -11.91 -18.34
C LEU A 215 -2.74 -11.84 -16.82
N PHE A 216 -3.16 -12.91 -16.17
CA PHE A 216 -3.18 -13.03 -14.71
C PHE A 216 -2.35 -14.24 -14.29
N PRO A 217 -1.32 -14.09 -13.42
CA PRO A 217 -0.85 -15.18 -12.59
C PRO A 217 -1.97 -15.59 -11.60
N PRO A 218 -1.76 -16.60 -10.73
CA PRO A 218 -2.73 -16.92 -9.68
C PRO A 218 -3.09 -15.68 -8.87
N THR A 219 -4.38 -15.51 -8.60
CA THR A 219 -4.91 -14.42 -7.79
C THR A 219 -5.14 -14.85 -6.34
N TYR A 220 -5.02 -13.91 -5.41
CA TYR A 220 -5.25 -14.14 -3.99
C TYR A 220 -6.66 -14.70 -3.75
N LYS A 221 -6.76 -15.77 -2.96
CA LYS A 221 -7.99 -16.56 -2.75
C LYS A 221 -8.72 -16.99 -4.04
N SER A 222 -8.00 -17.05 -5.17
CA SER A 222 -8.55 -17.38 -6.49
C SER A 222 -9.68 -16.45 -6.97
N ARG A 223 -9.74 -15.21 -6.47
CA ARG A 223 -10.73 -14.22 -6.91
C ARG A 223 -10.54 -13.86 -8.40
N PRO A 224 -11.57 -13.96 -9.26
CA PRO A 224 -11.52 -13.42 -10.61
C PRO A 224 -11.24 -11.91 -10.57
N ASN A 225 -10.43 -11.39 -11.51
CA ASN A 225 -10.03 -9.97 -11.51
C ASN A 225 -9.38 -9.48 -10.20
N GLY A 226 -8.95 -10.42 -9.34
CA GLY A 226 -8.47 -10.11 -7.99
C GLY A 226 -6.99 -9.73 -7.95
N LEU A 227 -6.49 -9.66 -6.72
CA LEU A 227 -5.11 -9.26 -6.43
C LEU A 227 -4.10 -10.32 -6.84
N ARG A 228 -2.87 -9.91 -7.17
CA ARG A 228 -1.73 -10.79 -7.42
C ARG A 228 -1.42 -11.61 -6.16
N ASN A 229 -1.41 -12.94 -6.25
CA ASN A 229 -1.37 -13.79 -5.06
C ASN A 229 -0.10 -13.61 -4.22
N ASP A 230 1.08 -13.51 -4.87
CA ASP A 230 2.37 -13.29 -4.21
C ASP A 230 2.41 -11.97 -3.44
N VAL A 231 1.96 -10.87 -4.07
CA VAL A 231 1.93 -9.52 -3.47
C VAL A 231 0.95 -9.46 -2.30
N ALA A 232 -0.28 -9.94 -2.51
CA ALA A 232 -1.30 -9.95 -1.47
C ALA A 232 -0.93 -10.88 -0.31
N SER A 233 -0.28 -12.03 -0.58
CA SER A 233 0.17 -12.94 0.49
C SER A 233 1.28 -12.31 1.33
N PHE A 234 2.23 -11.61 0.68
CA PHE A 234 3.28 -10.88 1.38
C PHE A 234 2.70 -9.78 2.28
N LEU A 235 1.76 -8.99 1.76
CA LEU A 235 1.08 -7.96 2.54
C LEU A 235 0.25 -8.52 3.71
N ALA A 236 -0.42 -9.67 3.51
CA ALA A 236 -1.23 -10.31 4.54
C ALA A 236 -0.42 -10.69 5.80
N GLU A 237 0.90 -10.82 5.69
CA GLU A 237 1.77 -11.09 6.84
C GLU A 237 1.79 -9.94 7.87
N ILE A 238 1.47 -8.70 7.47
CA ILE A 238 1.30 -7.58 8.41
C ILE A 238 0.09 -7.82 9.32
N LYS A 239 -0.90 -8.59 8.89
CA LYS A 239 -2.22 -8.73 9.55
C LYS A 239 -2.88 -7.37 9.83
N PRO A 240 -3.03 -6.52 8.81
CA PRO A 240 -3.70 -5.22 8.96
C PRO A 240 -5.14 -5.42 9.47
N SER A 241 -5.65 -4.49 10.27
CA SER A 241 -7.03 -4.54 10.77
C SER A 241 -8.03 -3.71 10.00
N PHE A 242 -7.56 -2.78 9.17
CA PHE A 242 -8.41 -1.97 8.29
C PHE A 242 -7.68 -1.64 6.99
N LEU A 243 -8.45 -1.29 5.97
CA LEU A 243 -7.99 -0.73 4.71
C LEU A 243 -8.70 0.61 4.47
N ARG A 244 -7.94 1.70 4.39
CA ARG A 244 -8.40 3.03 3.91
C ARG A 244 -8.24 3.09 2.39
N PHE A 245 -9.32 3.36 1.65
CA PHE A 245 -9.35 3.35 0.18
C PHE A 245 -10.53 4.18 -0.35
N PRO A 246 -10.60 4.57 -1.64
CA PRO A 246 -9.65 4.33 -2.74
C PRO A 246 -8.58 5.43 -2.89
N GLY A 247 -8.49 6.33 -1.93
CA GLY A 247 -7.64 7.51 -2.01
C GLY A 247 -6.99 7.85 -0.67
N GLY A 248 -5.88 8.57 -0.77
CA GLY A 248 -5.86 10.01 -0.56
C GLY A 248 -6.14 10.74 -1.88
N ASN A 249 -5.12 11.31 -2.51
CA ASN A 249 -5.26 12.19 -3.68
C ASN A 249 -6.04 11.54 -4.85
N ASN A 250 -5.81 10.25 -5.10
CA ASN A 250 -6.42 9.57 -6.25
C ASN A 250 -7.96 9.43 -6.15
N LEU A 251 -8.59 9.77 -5.03
CA LEU A 251 -10.05 9.95 -4.89
C LEU A 251 -10.53 11.25 -5.56
N GLU A 252 -9.76 12.33 -5.39
CA GLU A 252 -10.19 13.72 -5.59
C GLU A 252 -10.31 14.10 -7.07
N GLY A 253 -9.40 13.57 -7.90
CA GLY A 253 -9.32 13.88 -9.31
C GLY A 253 -8.84 15.30 -9.59
N ALA A 254 -8.25 15.50 -10.77
CA ALA A 254 -7.94 16.84 -11.29
C ALA A 254 -9.17 17.75 -11.47
N SER A 255 -10.39 17.22 -11.52
CA SER A 255 -11.64 17.99 -11.63
C SER A 255 -12.84 17.13 -11.19
N PRO A 256 -14.04 17.71 -10.94
CA PRO A 256 -15.21 16.93 -10.53
C PRO A 256 -15.64 15.83 -11.51
N SER A 257 -15.30 15.94 -12.80
CA SER A 257 -15.55 14.90 -13.81
C SER A 257 -14.46 13.82 -13.85
N ASN A 258 -13.27 14.10 -13.31
CA ASN A 258 -12.13 13.18 -13.24
C ASN A 258 -11.93 12.55 -11.85
N ARG A 259 -12.79 12.88 -10.87
CA ARG A 259 -12.82 12.19 -9.57
C ARG A 259 -12.96 10.69 -9.74
N TRP A 260 -12.60 9.92 -8.70
CA TRP A 260 -12.98 8.52 -8.65
C TRP A 260 -14.50 8.37 -8.53
N LYS A 261 -15.09 7.47 -9.34
CA LYS A 261 -16.54 7.24 -9.40
C LYS A 261 -16.83 5.76 -9.22
N TRP A 262 -17.40 5.40 -8.07
CA TRP A 262 -17.64 4.01 -7.69
C TRP A 262 -18.37 3.20 -8.76
N ASN A 263 -19.39 3.79 -9.39
CA ASN A 263 -20.25 3.15 -10.39
C ASN A 263 -19.56 2.89 -11.73
N GLU A 264 -18.42 3.55 -12.01
CA GLU A 264 -17.56 3.28 -13.16
C GLU A 264 -16.53 2.17 -12.86
N THR A 265 -16.45 1.71 -11.60
CA THR A 265 -15.47 0.71 -11.14
C THR A 265 -16.08 -0.67 -10.83
N ILE A 266 -17.39 -0.86 -10.99
CA ILE A 266 -18.10 -2.11 -10.67
C ILE A 266 -18.55 -2.84 -11.94
N GLY A 267 -18.94 -4.11 -11.79
CA GLY A 267 -19.41 -4.93 -12.92
C GLY A 267 -18.28 -5.42 -13.82
N ALA A 268 -18.60 -5.79 -15.06
CA ALA A 268 -17.63 -6.37 -15.98
C ALA A 268 -16.57 -5.36 -16.40
N VAL A 269 -15.28 -5.76 -16.40
CA VAL A 269 -14.15 -4.87 -16.73
C VAL A 269 -14.26 -4.27 -18.14
N VAL A 270 -14.90 -4.98 -19.08
CA VAL A 270 -15.16 -4.46 -20.43
C VAL A 270 -16.10 -3.25 -20.45
N ASP A 271 -16.88 -3.04 -19.40
CA ASP A 271 -17.82 -1.93 -19.23
C ASP A 271 -17.26 -0.82 -18.32
N ARG A 272 -16.01 -0.94 -17.86
CA ARG A 272 -15.33 0.07 -17.03
C ARG A 272 -14.50 1.01 -17.92
N PRO A 273 -14.77 2.33 -17.90
CA PRO A 273 -14.07 3.28 -18.78
C PRO A 273 -12.65 3.57 -18.31
N GLY A 274 -12.34 3.33 -17.03
CA GLY A 274 -11.12 3.83 -16.39
C GLY A 274 -11.12 5.36 -16.33
N ARG A 275 -10.01 5.92 -15.88
CA ARG A 275 -9.85 7.38 -15.77
C ARG A 275 -8.39 7.79 -15.80
N GLN A 276 -8.15 9.09 -15.93
CA GLN A 276 -6.83 9.64 -15.61
C GLN A 276 -6.71 9.72 -14.10
N GLY A 277 -5.76 8.99 -13.51
CA GLY A 277 -5.44 9.11 -12.09
C GLY A 277 -4.71 10.42 -11.80
N ASP A 278 -4.50 10.70 -10.52
CA ASP A 278 -3.84 11.93 -10.05
C ASP A 278 -2.30 11.79 -10.00
N TRP A 279 -1.79 10.57 -10.24
CA TRP A 279 -0.37 10.23 -10.21
C TRP A 279 0.21 9.95 -11.60
N THR A 280 0.18 10.93 -12.52
CA THR A 280 0.82 10.89 -13.86
C THR A 280 0.38 9.78 -14.85
N TYR A 281 -0.29 8.71 -14.42
CA TYR A 281 -0.78 7.61 -15.26
C TYR A 281 -2.30 7.41 -15.13
N ALA A 282 -2.85 6.65 -16.07
CA ALA A 282 -4.27 6.32 -16.11
C ALA A 282 -4.55 5.06 -15.29
N ASN A 283 -5.66 5.06 -14.56
CA ASN A 283 -6.17 3.88 -13.88
C ASN A 283 -7.19 3.17 -14.78
N THR A 284 -7.10 1.85 -14.86
CA THR A 284 -8.05 1.00 -15.57
C THR A 284 -9.38 0.88 -14.83
N ASP A 285 -9.38 1.20 -13.53
CA ASP A 285 -10.44 0.94 -12.56
C ASP A 285 -10.87 -0.54 -12.53
N ALA A 286 -9.99 -1.45 -12.97
CA ALA A 286 -10.17 -2.89 -12.83
C ALA A 286 -9.97 -3.35 -11.37
N LEU A 287 -9.14 -2.65 -10.59
CA LEU A 287 -9.21 -2.68 -9.13
C LEU A 287 -10.29 -1.69 -8.69
N GLY A 288 -11.54 -2.15 -8.60
CA GLY A 288 -12.70 -1.33 -8.28
C GLY A 288 -13.28 -1.63 -6.90
N LEU A 289 -14.44 -1.01 -6.62
CA LEU A 289 -15.09 -1.08 -5.30
C LEU A 289 -15.28 -2.52 -4.80
N ASP A 290 -15.79 -3.43 -5.64
CA ASP A 290 -15.98 -4.82 -5.24
C ASP A 290 -14.64 -5.53 -4.99
N GLU A 291 -13.61 -5.24 -5.78
CA GLU A 291 -12.27 -5.82 -5.58
C GLU A 291 -11.61 -5.35 -4.27
N TYR A 292 -11.76 -4.07 -3.89
CA TYR A 292 -11.33 -3.56 -2.58
C TYR A 292 -12.09 -4.22 -1.42
N LEU A 293 -13.39 -4.45 -1.56
CA LEU A 293 -14.20 -5.05 -0.51
C LEU A 293 -13.93 -6.55 -0.37
N TYR A 294 -13.64 -7.25 -1.47
CA TYR A 294 -13.12 -8.61 -1.42
C TYR A 294 -11.73 -8.67 -0.79
N TRP A 295 -10.86 -7.69 -1.05
CA TRP A 295 -9.57 -7.59 -0.38
C TRP A 295 -9.76 -7.50 1.15
N CYS A 296 -10.66 -6.63 1.61
CA CYS A 296 -11.01 -6.53 3.02
C CYS A 296 -11.52 -7.86 3.59
N GLU A 297 -12.49 -8.51 2.92
CA GLU A 297 -13.05 -9.81 3.35
C GLU A 297 -11.97 -10.90 3.42
N ASP A 298 -11.10 -10.99 2.42
CA ASP A 298 -10.10 -12.06 2.28
C ASP A 298 -8.88 -11.89 3.22
N MET A 299 -8.69 -10.70 3.80
CA MET A 299 -7.66 -10.38 4.79
C MET A 299 -8.22 -10.02 6.17
N GLU A 300 -9.53 -10.16 6.39
CA GLU A 300 -10.20 -9.87 7.66
C GLU A 300 -10.00 -8.41 8.13
N MET A 301 -10.03 -7.46 7.19
CA MET A 301 -9.91 -6.02 7.46
C MET A 301 -11.29 -5.35 7.52
N GLU A 302 -11.43 -4.35 8.40
CA GLU A 302 -12.54 -3.41 8.33
C GLU A 302 -12.32 -2.42 7.15
N PRO A 303 -13.31 -2.22 6.27
CA PRO A 303 -13.19 -1.22 5.21
C PRO A 303 -13.39 0.19 5.77
N VAL A 304 -12.47 1.10 5.45
CA VAL A 304 -12.61 2.56 5.61
C VAL A 304 -12.76 3.15 4.21
N LEU A 305 -14.02 3.35 3.79
CA LEU A 305 -14.36 3.81 2.45
C LEU A 305 -14.40 5.34 2.40
N ALA A 306 -13.50 5.94 1.64
CA ALA A 306 -13.50 7.37 1.39
C ALA A 306 -14.45 7.72 0.23
N VAL A 307 -15.27 8.75 0.43
CA VAL A 307 -16.21 9.28 -0.56
C VAL A 307 -15.83 10.69 -0.98
N TRP A 308 -16.00 10.98 -2.27
CA TRP A 308 -15.60 12.27 -2.82
C TRP A 308 -16.45 13.42 -2.27
N ALA A 309 -15.83 14.41 -1.63
CA ALA A 309 -16.55 15.43 -0.85
C ALA A 309 -16.63 16.83 -1.49
N GLY A 310 -16.35 16.97 -2.79
CA GLY A 310 -16.46 18.26 -3.48
C GLY A 310 -15.15 18.92 -3.89
N LEU A 311 -14.00 18.44 -3.40
CA LEU A 311 -12.67 18.98 -3.69
C LEU A 311 -12.00 18.21 -4.84
N SER A 312 -11.31 18.95 -5.71
CA SER A 312 -10.48 18.39 -6.79
C SER A 312 -9.14 19.12 -6.88
N LEU A 313 -8.07 18.40 -7.20
CA LEU A 313 -6.68 18.87 -7.10
C LEU A 313 -6.25 19.82 -8.22
N GLY A 314 -6.84 19.68 -9.42
CA GLY A 314 -6.59 20.58 -10.56
C GLY A 314 -7.37 21.90 -10.49
N GLY A 315 -8.10 22.12 -9.38
CA GLY A 315 -8.97 23.26 -9.17
C GLY A 315 -10.44 22.92 -9.38
N GLY A 316 -11.29 23.67 -8.71
CA GLY A 316 -12.74 23.43 -8.66
C GLY A 316 -13.14 22.87 -7.30
N ILE A 317 -14.05 23.57 -6.64
CA ILE A 317 -14.68 23.12 -5.40
C ILE A 317 -16.18 23.16 -5.63
N VAL A 318 -16.84 22.00 -5.54
CA VAL A 318 -18.29 21.88 -5.57
C VAL A 318 -18.82 22.03 -4.15
N SER A 319 -19.64 23.03 -3.90
CA SER A 319 -20.20 23.33 -2.58
C SER A 319 -21.62 23.90 -2.68
N GLY A 320 -22.29 24.04 -1.54
CA GLY A 320 -23.67 24.53 -1.48
C GLY A 320 -24.63 23.63 -2.28
N SER A 321 -25.59 24.23 -2.96
CA SER A 321 -26.59 23.47 -3.75
C SER A 321 -25.99 22.63 -4.88
N ALA A 322 -24.82 23.00 -5.41
CA ALA A 322 -24.16 22.25 -6.46
C ALA A 322 -23.60 20.90 -5.97
N LEU A 323 -23.44 20.72 -4.65
CA LEU A 323 -23.01 19.45 -4.04
C LEU A 323 -24.13 18.40 -4.04
N GLY A 324 -25.40 18.81 -4.16
CA GLY A 324 -26.57 17.92 -4.06
C GLY A 324 -26.50 16.65 -4.94
N PRO A 325 -26.19 16.75 -6.24
CA PRO A 325 -26.04 15.56 -7.10
C PRO A 325 -24.95 14.59 -6.65
N TYR A 326 -23.90 15.08 -5.99
CA TYR A 326 -22.79 14.27 -5.49
C TYR A 326 -23.13 13.62 -4.13
N ILE A 327 -23.93 14.29 -3.30
CA ILE A 327 -24.51 13.68 -2.10
C ILE A 327 -25.41 12.49 -2.50
N GLU A 328 -26.22 12.65 -3.54
CA GLU A 328 -27.05 11.55 -4.06
C GLU A 328 -26.17 10.40 -4.59
N ASP A 329 -25.07 10.72 -5.28
CA ASP A 329 -24.11 9.71 -5.78
C ASP A 329 -23.48 8.91 -4.63
N ILE A 330 -23.14 9.58 -3.52
CA ILE A 330 -22.67 8.94 -2.27
C ILE A 330 -23.75 8.02 -1.69
N LEU A 331 -25.00 8.47 -1.61
CA LEU A 331 -26.08 7.64 -1.08
C LEU A 331 -26.36 6.42 -1.97
N ASN A 332 -26.20 6.56 -3.29
CA ASN A 332 -26.29 5.45 -4.23
C ASN A 332 -25.13 4.45 -4.05
N GLU A 333 -23.92 4.94 -3.80
CA GLU A 333 -22.78 4.10 -3.43
C GLU A 333 -23.07 3.32 -2.14
N LEU A 334 -23.56 4.01 -1.09
CA LEU A 334 -23.91 3.36 0.16
C LEU A 334 -25.08 2.37 0.00
N GLU A 335 -26.07 2.65 -0.85
CA GLU A 335 -27.13 1.68 -1.16
C GLU A 335 -26.57 0.46 -1.92
N TYR A 336 -25.58 0.64 -2.80
CA TYR A 336 -24.87 -0.47 -3.42
C TYR A 336 -24.16 -1.33 -2.39
N VAL A 337 -23.48 -0.69 -1.43
CA VAL A 337 -22.67 -1.36 -0.42
C VAL A 337 -23.55 -2.05 0.65
N LEU A 338 -24.53 -1.34 1.20
CA LEU A 338 -25.27 -1.71 2.41
C LEU A 338 -26.71 -2.17 2.12
N GLY A 339 -27.27 -1.77 0.99
CA GLY A 339 -28.69 -2.00 0.67
C GLY A 339 -29.05 -3.47 0.46
N SER A 340 -30.29 -3.82 0.76
CA SER A 340 -30.83 -5.15 0.45
C SER A 340 -31.00 -5.35 -1.06
N THR A 341 -31.12 -6.60 -1.51
CA THR A 341 -31.35 -6.91 -2.94
C THR A 341 -32.69 -6.41 -3.50
N ALA A 342 -33.56 -5.84 -2.66
CA ALA A 342 -34.81 -5.21 -3.08
C ALA A 342 -34.65 -3.72 -3.48
N THR A 343 -33.52 -3.08 -3.15
CA THR A 343 -33.22 -1.71 -3.56
C THR A 343 -32.56 -1.68 -4.94
N ILE A 344 -32.47 -0.50 -5.57
CA ILE A 344 -31.95 -0.37 -6.94
C ILE A 344 -30.49 -0.81 -6.99
N TYR A 345 -29.67 -0.26 -6.10
CA TYR A 345 -28.24 -0.50 -6.09
C TYR A 345 -27.86 -1.77 -5.33
N GLY A 346 -28.64 -2.21 -4.34
CA GLY A 346 -28.47 -3.53 -3.74
C GLY A 346 -28.77 -4.67 -4.74
N ALA A 347 -29.77 -4.50 -5.62
CA ALA A 347 -30.01 -5.41 -6.73
C ALA A 347 -28.87 -5.38 -7.77
N LEU A 348 -28.27 -4.21 -8.02
CA LEU A 348 -27.10 -4.08 -8.88
C LEU A 348 -25.89 -4.84 -8.32
N ARG A 349 -25.62 -4.73 -7.01
CA ARG A 349 -24.58 -5.51 -6.32
C ARG A 349 -24.82 -7.02 -6.47
N ALA A 350 -26.06 -7.45 -6.28
CA ALA A 350 -26.44 -8.85 -6.49
C ALA A 350 -26.21 -9.32 -7.93
N LYS A 351 -26.56 -8.49 -8.91
CA LYS A 351 -26.31 -8.74 -10.34
C LYS A 351 -24.82 -8.84 -10.65
N ASN A 352 -23.99 -8.04 -9.99
CA ASN A 352 -22.53 -8.07 -10.11
C ASN A 352 -21.87 -9.25 -9.36
N GLY A 353 -22.66 -10.10 -8.71
CA GLY A 353 -22.20 -11.36 -8.13
C GLY A 353 -22.17 -11.39 -6.60
N ARG A 354 -22.61 -10.33 -5.91
CA ARG A 354 -22.64 -10.26 -4.44
C ARG A 354 -24.04 -9.92 -3.91
N ALA A 355 -24.79 -10.94 -3.50
CA ALA A 355 -26.14 -10.73 -2.95
C ALA A 355 -26.13 -10.10 -1.55
N GLU A 356 -25.23 -10.54 -0.67
CA GLU A 356 -25.15 -10.04 0.70
C GLU A 356 -24.51 -8.64 0.76
N PRO A 357 -25.04 -7.71 1.58
CA PRO A 357 -24.39 -6.43 1.84
C PRO A 357 -22.94 -6.59 2.28
N TRP A 358 -22.14 -5.59 1.96
CA TRP A 358 -20.76 -5.49 2.43
C TRP A 358 -20.74 -4.93 3.87
N PRO A 359 -19.85 -5.43 4.75
CA PRO A 359 -19.80 -5.00 6.15
C PRO A 359 -19.02 -3.70 6.32
N VAL A 360 -19.37 -2.63 5.60
CA VAL A 360 -18.72 -1.31 5.71
C VAL A 360 -19.33 -0.54 6.87
N LYS A 361 -18.48 0.00 7.76
CA LYS A 361 -18.90 0.77 8.95
C LYS A 361 -18.30 2.17 9.01
N TYR A 362 -17.19 2.38 8.32
CA TYR A 362 -16.40 3.61 8.39
C TYR A 362 -16.41 4.30 7.02
N ILE A 363 -16.93 5.52 6.98
CA ILE A 363 -16.94 6.35 5.77
C ILE A 363 -16.12 7.60 6.04
N GLU A 364 -15.08 7.82 5.22
CA GLU A 364 -14.31 9.06 5.25
C GLU A 364 -14.87 10.05 4.23
N VAL A 365 -15.12 11.28 4.67
CA VAL A 365 -15.74 12.31 3.84
C VAL A 365 -14.63 13.23 3.31
N GLY A 366 -14.18 12.93 2.08
CA GLY A 366 -13.13 13.67 1.40
C GLY A 366 -11.73 13.13 1.69
N ASN A 367 -10.73 13.94 1.34
CA ASN A 367 -9.32 13.71 1.61
C ASN A 367 -8.64 15.06 1.78
N GLU A 368 -7.81 15.21 2.82
CA GLU A 368 -6.99 16.39 3.10
C GLU A 368 -7.67 17.76 2.84
N ASP A 369 -8.97 17.88 3.12
CA ASP A 369 -9.74 19.09 2.77
C ASP A 369 -9.25 20.38 3.47
N ASN A 370 -8.31 20.30 4.41
CA ASN A 370 -7.62 21.46 4.98
C ASN A 370 -6.55 22.08 4.08
N ILE A 371 -6.08 21.37 3.04
CA ILE A 371 -5.13 21.88 2.05
C ILE A 371 -5.82 22.10 0.70
N SER A 372 -5.04 22.44 -0.35
CA SER A 372 -5.52 22.59 -1.73
C SER A 372 -6.72 23.55 -1.92
N GLY A 373 -6.92 24.48 -0.97
CA GLY A 373 -8.01 25.45 -0.98
C GLY A 373 -9.35 24.96 -0.41
N GLY A 374 -9.44 23.70 0.04
CA GLY A 374 -10.69 23.09 0.53
C GLY A 374 -11.24 23.69 1.82
N CYS A 375 -10.36 24.18 2.70
CA CYS A 375 -10.67 24.51 4.09
C CYS A 375 -11.87 25.46 4.25
N SER A 376 -11.93 26.51 3.42
CA SER A 376 -12.97 27.55 3.52
C SER A 376 -14.40 27.05 3.28
N THR A 377 -14.57 25.90 2.64
CA THR A 377 -15.87 25.31 2.31
C THR A 377 -16.13 23.99 3.02
N TYR A 378 -15.10 23.34 3.56
CA TYR A 378 -15.17 21.98 4.08
C TYR A 378 -16.22 21.81 5.16
N ALA A 379 -16.27 22.70 6.16
CA ALA A 379 -17.27 22.66 7.22
C ALA A 379 -18.71 22.51 6.69
N SER A 380 -19.07 23.26 5.63
CA SER A 380 -20.40 23.20 5.02
C SER A 380 -20.63 21.94 4.18
N ARG A 381 -19.59 21.48 3.45
CA ARG A 381 -19.66 20.26 2.63
C ARG A 381 -19.76 19.02 3.51
N PHE A 382 -18.88 18.91 4.50
CA PHE A 382 -18.89 17.86 5.52
C PHE A 382 -20.25 17.78 6.21
N THR A 383 -20.79 18.89 6.71
CA THR A 383 -22.09 18.91 7.40
C THR A 383 -23.21 18.39 6.50
N ALA A 384 -23.27 18.86 5.24
CA ALA A 384 -24.31 18.43 4.30
C ALA A 384 -24.21 16.92 3.96
N ILE A 385 -23.00 16.40 3.80
CA ILE A 385 -22.77 14.97 3.54
C ILE A 385 -23.08 14.14 4.80
N TYR A 386 -22.58 14.56 5.97
CA TYR A 386 -22.83 13.91 7.26
C TYR A 386 -24.34 13.79 7.54
N ASP A 387 -25.09 14.88 7.40
CA ASP A 387 -26.53 14.92 7.65
C ASP A 387 -27.29 13.99 6.70
N ALA A 388 -26.89 13.97 5.42
CA ALA A 388 -27.51 13.11 4.41
C ALA A 388 -27.23 11.62 4.67
N ILE A 389 -25.99 11.26 5.00
CA ILE A 389 -25.63 9.87 5.33
C ILE A 389 -26.35 9.44 6.61
N HIS A 390 -26.28 10.20 7.69
CA HIS A 390 -26.88 9.81 8.97
C HIS A 390 -28.41 9.79 8.96
N ALA A 391 -29.05 10.52 8.04
CA ALA A 391 -30.49 10.41 7.85
C ALA A 391 -30.92 9.01 7.36
N GLN A 392 -30.06 8.30 6.63
CA GLN A 392 -30.35 6.95 6.10
C GLN A 392 -29.61 5.83 6.84
N TYR A 393 -28.38 6.09 7.28
CA TYR A 393 -27.46 5.13 7.88
C TYR A 393 -26.87 5.68 9.20
N PRO A 394 -27.71 5.89 10.23
CA PRO A 394 -27.30 6.52 11.49
C PRO A 394 -26.26 5.71 12.29
N GLU A 395 -26.03 4.46 11.93
CA GLU A 395 -25.05 3.57 12.55
C GLU A 395 -23.62 3.70 11.97
N LEU A 396 -23.46 4.36 10.82
CA LEU A 396 -22.14 4.52 10.21
C LEU A 396 -21.28 5.50 11.02
N THR A 397 -20.01 5.14 11.20
CA THR A 397 -19.02 6.04 11.77
C THR A 397 -18.43 6.88 10.66
N ILE A 398 -18.56 8.20 10.78
CA ILE A 398 -18.03 9.14 9.80
C ILE A 398 -16.66 9.66 10.25
N ILE A 399 -15.73 9.72 9.31
CA ILE A 399 -14.41 10.30 9.46
C ILE A 399 -14.38 11.63 8.69
N ALA A 400 -14.03 12.72 9.36
CA ALA A 400 -13.66 13.97 8.71
C ALA A 400 -12.19 13.91 8.31
N SER A 401 -11.86 14.33 7.10
CA SER A 401 -10.52 14.22 6.49
C SER A 401 -9.49 15.22 7.05
N THR A 402 -9.74 15.81 8.23
CA THR A 402 -8.82 16.73 8.88
C THR A 402 -9.11 16.90 10.37
N THR A 403 -8.07 17.19 11.15
CA THR A 403 -8.13 17.69 12.54
C THR A 403 -8.14 19.22 12.62
N SER A 404 -7.99 19.93 11.50
CA SER A 404 -7.90 21.40 11.48
C SER A 404 -9.22 22.05 11.88
N SER A 405 -9.32 22.53 13.12
CA SER A 405 -10.55 23.09 13.69
C SER A 405 -11.11 24.28 12.92
N SER A 406 -10.26 25.03 12.20
CA SER A 406 -10.68 26.14 11.33
C SER A 406 -11.43 25.70 10.06
N CYS A 407 -11.29 24.44 9.67
CA CYS A 407 -11.91 23.87 8.47
C CYS A 407 -13.15 23.01 8.81
N LEU A 408 -13.36 22.69 10.08
CA LEU A 408 -14.45 21.86 10.59
C LEU A 408 -15.66 22.71 11.03
N PRO A 409 -16.87 22.12 11.14
CA PRO A 409 -18.00 22.81 11.77
C PRO A 409 -17.65 23.17 13.22
N SER A 410 -18.25 24.26 13.74
CA SER A 410 -18.00 24.76 15.10
C SER A 410 -18.32 23.73 16.20
N THR A 411 -19.17 22.76 15.90
CA THR A 411 -19.47 21.62 16.76
C THR A 411 -19.46 20.38 15.89
N LEU A 412 -18.50 19.50 16.15
CA LEU A 412 -18.41 18.22 15.46
C LEU A 412 -19.42 17.24 16.11
N PRO A 413 -20.21 16.50 15.31
CA PRO A 413 -21.11 15.49 15.85
C PRO A 413 -20.37 14.45 16.69
N ALA A 414 -21.01 13.96 17.75
CA ALA A 414 -20.42 12.96 18.64
C ALA A 414 -20.09 11.67 17.89
N GLY A 415 -18.92 11.09 18.16
CA GLY A 415 -18.46 9.85 17.52
C GLY A 415 -17.78 10.03 16.16
N VAL A 416 -17.81 11.23 15.57
CA VAL A 416 -17.02 11.52 14.37
C VAL A 416 -15.53 11.39 14.70
N ILE A 417 -14.83 10.65 13.83
CA ILE A 417 -13.36 10.54 13.85
C ILE A 417 -12.78 11.68 13.01
N THR A 418 -11.62 12.21 13.38
CA THR A 418 -10.86 13.13 12.53
C THR A 418 -9.59 12.47 12.02
N ASP A 419 -9.21 12.76 10.77
CA ASP A 419 -7.99 12.28 10.15
C ASP A 419 -6.84 13.30 10.27
N ILE A 420 -5.61 12.83 10.50
CA ILE A 420 -4.39 13.63 10.53
C ILE A 420 -3.25 12.90 9.81
N HIS A 421 -2.52 13.65 8.98
CA HIS A 421 -1.43 13.13 8.17
C HIS A 421 -0.08 13.76 8.55
N HIS A 422 0.98 12.93 8.60
CA HIS A 422 2.33 13.37 9.01
C HIS A 422 3.42 12.82 8.09
N TYR A 423 4.07 13.70 7.34
CA TYR A 423 5.23 13.37 6.49
C TYR A 423 6.46 14.16 6.95
N LEU A 424 7.30 13.53 7.77
CA LEU A 424 8.30 14.23 8.59
C LEU A 424 9.70 13.63 8.46
N SER A 425 10.68 14.27 9.09
CA SER A 425 12.01 13.68 9.30
C SER A 425 12.04 12.79 10.56
N PRO A 426 13.03 11.89 10.71
CA PRO A 426 13.14 11.03 11.88
C PRO A 426 13.07 11.78 13.21
N ASP A 427 13.85 12.86 13.38
CA ASP A 427 13.86 13.64 14.63
C ASP A 427 12.51 14.32 14.90
N ALA A 428 11.78 14.71 13.85
CA ALA A 428 10.46 15.32 13.99
C ALA A 428 9.41 14.30 14.41
N PHE A 429 9.46 13.05 13.94
CA PHE A 429 8.61 11.97 14.46
C PHE A 429 8.88 11.67 15.93
N VAL A 430 10.15 11.63 16.32
CA VAL A 430 10.53 11.42 17.72
C VAL A 430 10.01 12.56 18.61
N ALA A 431 10.01 13.80 18.10
CA ALA A 431 9.45 14.95 18.79
C ALA A 431 7.91 14.91 18.93
N LEU A 432 7.21 14.09 18.16
CA LEU A 432 5.76 13.86 18.27
C LEU A 432 5.40 12.67 19.19
N PHE A 433 6.36 12.08 19.89
CA PHE A 433 6.11 10.93 20.77
C PHE A 433 4.95 11.14 21.79
N ASP A 434 4.81 12.36 22.30
CA ASP A 434 3.80 12.75 23.29
C ASP A 434 2.69 13.65 22.72
N GLU A 435 2.57 13.74 21.38
CA GLU A 435 1.61 14.60 20.67
C GLU A 435 0.20 14.51 21.30
N PHE A 436 -0.29 13.30 21.48
CA PHE A 436 -1.68 13.02 21.88
C PHE A 436 -1.89 12.91 23.40
N ASP A 437 -0.83 12.99 24.20
CA ASP A 437 -0.89 12.75 25.65
C ASP A 437 -1.83 13.73 26.38
N ASN A 438 -2.12 14.89 25.82
CA ASN A 438 -2.93 15.95 26.45
C ASN A 438 -4.17 16.35 25.63
N TRP A 439 -4.49 15.61 24.58
CA TRP A 439 -5.39 16.01 23.49
C TRP A 439 -6.92 16.00 23.67
N SER A 440 -7.57 16.12 24.82
CA SER A 440 -9.04 15.84 24.92
C SER A 440 -9.46 14.43 24.46
N ARG A 441 -10.35 13.81 25.22
CA ARG A 441 -10.76 12.40 25.03
C ARG A 441 -12.14 12.27 24.40
N ASP A 442 -12.67 13.40 23.90
CA ASP A 442 -14.02 13.50 23.39
C ASP A 442 -14.12 13.09 21.90
N HIS A 443 -13.02 13.17 21.15
CA HIS A 443 -13.00 12.89 19.72
C HIS A 443 -11.96 11.84 19.36
N PRO A 444 -12.36 10.70 18.75
CA PRO A 444 -11.44 9.71 18.23
C PRO A 444 -10.69 10.23 17.00
N ILE A 445 -9.50 9.66 16.76
CA ILE A 445 -8.58 10.09 15.69
C ILE A 445 -8.16 8.88 14.84
N LEU A 446 -8.12 9.10 13.53
CA LEU A 446 -7.40 8.31 12.55
C LEU A 446 -6.10 9.05 12.22
N VAL A 447 -4.96 8.34 12.27
CA VAL A 447 -3.71 8.82 11.66
C VAL A 447 -3.60 8.14 10.30
N GLY A 448 -4.32 8.67 9.30
CA GLY A 448 -4.58 8.01 8.02
C GLY A 448 -3.34 7.85 7.17
N GLU A 449 -2.37 8.73 7.33
CA GLU A 449 -1.13 8.72 6.57
C GLU A 449 0.05 9.17 7.44
N TYR A 450 1.11 8.37 7.49
CA TYR A 450 2.40 8.84 7.99
C TYR A 450 3.59 8.10 7.36
N ALA A 451 4.69 8.82 7.16
CA ALA A 451 5.98 8.24 6.77
C ALA A 451 7.16 9.19 7.00
N SER A 452 8.34 8.65 7.30
CA SER A 452 9.61 9.37 7.32
C SER A 452 10.07 9.70 5.90
N THR A 453 9.60 10.81 5.34
CA THR A 453 9.85 11.22 3.94
C THR A 453 11.12 12.05 3.76
N LYS A 454 11.76 12.47 4.85
CA LYS A 454 12.99 13.29 4.80
C LYS A 454 14.06 12.75 5.74
N GLY A 455 15.32 12.89 5.37
CA GLY A 455 16.43 12.76 6.30
C GLY A 455 16.46 13.92 7.30
N ASN A 456 17.14 13.74 8.43
CA ASN A 456 17.38 14.82 9.40
C ASN A 456 18.24 15.97 8.83
N ASP A 457 18.95 15.72 7.73
CA ASP A 457 19.67 16.72 6.94
C ASP A 457 18.77 17.44 5.91
N GLY A 458 17.48 17.08 5.83
CA GLY A 458 16.51 17.62 4.89
C GLY A 458 16.50 16.95 3.51
N SER A 459 17.33 15.93 3.28
CA SER A 459 17.31 15.15 2.04
C SER A 459 15.98 14.40 1.87
N THR A 460 15.51 14.21 0.63
CA THR A 460 14.34 13.36 0.37
C THR A 460 14.72 11.89 0.60
N THR A 461 13.88 11.15 1.31
CA THR A 461 14.06 9.71 1.51
C THR A 461 13.51 8.94 0.32
N TYR A 462 14.39 8.27 -0.44
CA TYR A 462 13.97 7.42 -1.57
C TYR A 462 13.42 6.07 -1.13
N TRP A 463 13.98 5.48 -0.07
CA TRP A 463 13.47 4.23 0.47
C TRP A 463 13.66 4.21 1.98
N SER A 464 12.75 3.56 2.72
CA SER A 464 12.85 3.55 4.18
C SER A 464 14.17 2.93 4.63
N TYR A 465 14.77 3.54 5.64
CA TYR A 465 16.04 3.14 6.23
C TYR A 465 15.89 3.08 7.76
N MET A 466 16.78 2.35 8.44
CA MET A 466 16.53 1.98 9.84
C MET A 466 16.33 3.15 10.81
N GLN A 467 17.05 4.26 10.70
CA GLN A 467 16.81 5.41 11.58
C GLN A 467 15.39 5.99 11.39
N GLY A 468 14.92 6.13 10.14
CA GLY A 468 13.55 6.58 9.86
C GLY A 468 12.51 5.61 10.40
N SER A 469 12.67 4.30 10.15
CA SER A 469 11.75 3.29 10.67
C SER A 469 11.78 3.17 12.20
N CYS A 470 12.93 3.43 12.84
CA CYS A 470 13.05 3.48 14.29
C CYS A 470 12.32 4.71 14.86
N ALA A 471 12.40 5.87 14.20
CA ALA A 471 11.64 7.06 14.57
C ALA A 471 10.12 6.86 14.40
N GLU A 472 9.69 6.22 13.31
CA GLU A 472 8.29 5.83 13.12
C GLU A 472 7.83 4.88 14.24
N ALA A 473 8.67 3.92 14.66
CA ALA A 473 8.36 3.08 15.81
C ALA A 473 8.18 3.88 17.11
N VAL A 474 8.99 4.93 17.33
CA VAL A 474 8.80 5.85 18.47
C VAL A 474 7.44 6.53 18.38
N TYR A 475 7.06 7.04 17.21
CA TYR A 475 5.75 7.66 17.00
C TYR A 475 4.62 6.66 17.25
N MET A 476 4.71 5.44 16.69
CA MET A 476 3.72 4.36 16.90
C MET A 476 3.59 3.93 18.36
N ILE A 477 4.65 3.99 19.16
CA ILE A 477 4.58 3.79 20.62
C ILE A 477 3.73 4.90 21.25
N GLY A 478 3.90 6.16 20.84
CA GLY A 478 3.04 7.28 21.22
C GLY A 478 1.58 7.08 20.85
N LEU A 479 1.32 6.57 19.63
CA LEU A 479 -0.03 6.23 19.16
C LEU A 479 -0.67 5.14 20.03
N GLU A 480 0.04 4.04 20.30
CA GLU A 480 -0.49 2.94 21.12
C GLU A 480 -0.76 3.37 22.57
N ARG A 481 0.10 4.21 23.15
CA ARG A 481 -0.11 4.79 24.49
C ARG A 481 -1.41 5.58 24.59
N ASN A 482 -1.84 6.21 23.50
CA ASN A 482 -3.03 7.05 23.40
C ASN A 482 -4.17 6.37 22.62
N SER A 483 -4.19 5.03 22.57
CA SER A 483 -5.19 4.28 21.79
C SER A 483 -6.63 4.35 22.34
N ASP A 484 -6.81 5.00 23.50
CA ASP A 484 -8.11 5.48 23.98
C ASP A 484 -8.74 6.51 23.05
N ILE A 485 -7.95 7.31 22.33
CA ILE A 485 -8.42 8.23 21.28
C ILE A 485 -7.89 7.89 19.88
N ILE A 486 -6.67 7.38 19.75
CA ILE A 486 -6.12 6.96 18.45
C ILE A 486 -6.70 5.59 18.10
N LYS A 487 -7.63 5.56 17.14
CA LYS A 487 -8.38 4.36 16.77
C LYS A 487 -7.73 3.59 15.65
N MET A 488 -7.09 4.28 14.72
CA MET A 488 -6.57 3.72 13.48
C MET A 488 -5.31 4.50 13.09
N ALA A 489 -4.33 3.83 12.51
CA ALA A 489 -3.12 4.41 11.98
C ALA A 489 -2.60 3.58 10.79
N SER A 490 -2.12 4.26 9.75
CA SER A 490 -1.60 3.63 8.54
C SER A 490 -0.41 4.37 7.95
N PHE A 491 0.63 3.63 7.60
CA PHE A 491 1.74 4.15 6.80
C PHE A 491 1.25 4.45 5.38
N ALA A 492 1.76 5.51 4.76
CA ALA A 492 1.49 5.82 3.36
C ALA A 492 2.74 6.39 2.64
N PRO A 493 2.94 6.07 1.35
CA PRO A 493 2.14 5.17 0.53
C PRO A 493 2.47 3.68 0.78
N LEU A 494 1.54 2.79 0.40
CA LEU A 494 1.67 1.37 0.72
C LEU A 494 2.68 0.63 -0.16
N LEU A 495 2.69 0.88 -1.46
CA LEU A 495 3.36 0.03 -2.43
C LEU A 495 4.01 0.84 -3.54
N GLU A 496 5.28 0.55 -3.82
CA GLU A 496 6.02 1.07 -4.97
C GLU A 496 6.26 -0.04 -6.01
N HIS A 497 5.97 0.24 -7.28
CA HIS A 497 6.66 -0.46 -8.37
C HIS A 497 8.00 0.22 -8.62
N PHE A 498 9.11 -0.45 -8.30
CA PHE A 498 10.46 0.11 -8.44
C PHE A 498 10.70 0.63 -9.87
N ASP A 499 11.45 1.73 -9.95
CA ASP A 499 11.73 2.51 -11.17
C ASP A 499 10.49 3.11 -11.86
N MET A 500 9.34 3.12 -11.18
CA MET A 500 8.08 3.72 -11.66
C MET A 500 7.38 4.55 -10.57
N ALA A 501 8.13 5.06 -9.60
CA ALA A 501 7.62 5.81 -8.46
C ALA A 501 7.42 7.30 -8.80
N GLU A 502 6.26 7.84 -8.41
CA GLU A 502 5.97 9.28 -8.34
C GLU A 502 6.27 9.85 -6.94
N TRP A 503 6.22 9.03 -5.89
CA TRP A 503 6.45 9.41 -4.49
C TRP A 503 7.25 8.33 -3.76
N SER A 504 8.02 8.73 -2.75
CA SER A 504 8.80 7.82 -1.90
C SER A 504 8.98 8.41 -0.49
N PRO A 505 9.28 7.59 0.55
CA PRO A 505 9.41 6.14 0.51
C PRO A 505 8.07 5.40 0.71
N ASP A 506 8.05 4.11 0.39
CA ASP A 506 6.86 3.26 0.45
C ASP A 506 7.02 2.09 1.42
N LEU A 507 5.90 1.52 1.87
CA LEU A 507 5.96 0.46 2.87
C LEU A 507 6.63 -0.80 2.31
N PHE A 508 6.27 -1.24 1.12
CA PHE A 508 6.96 -2.32 0.42
C PHE A 508 6.98 -2.09 -1.09
N GLY A 509 7.78 -2.84 -1.82
CA GLY A 509 7.93 -2.64 -3.26
C GLY A 509 8.13 -3.91 -4.03
N LEU A 510 8.01 -3.81 -5.35
CA LEU A 510 8.28 -4.89 -6.30
C LEU A 510 8.79 -4.34 -7.63
N ASP A 511 9.44 -5.19 -8.41
CA ASP A 511 9.59 -4.98 -9.85
C ASP A 511 9.03 -6.19 -10.61
N SER A 512 9.15 -6.18 -11.94
CA SER A 512 8.66 -7.27 -12.80
C SER A 512 9.58 -8.53 -12.83
N SER A 513 10.66 -8.58 -12.05
CA SER A 513 11.51 -9.76 -11.93
C SER A 513 10.96 -10.73 -10.88
N PRO A 514 11.17 -12.06 -11.05
CA PRO A 514 10.81 -13.02 -10.02
C PRO A 514 11.54 -12.75 -8.71
N ASP A 515 10.90 -12.99 -7.55
CA ASP A 515 11.47 -12.82 -6.21
C ASP A 515 11.86 -11.37 -5.82
N SER A 516 11.30 -10.36 -6.50
CA SER A 516 11.59 -8.93 -6.26
C SER A 516 10.85 -8.27 -5.10
N ILE A 517 9.77 -8.91 -4.60
CA ILE A 517 8.93 -8.34 -3.53
C ILE A 517 9.79 -8.07 -2.29
N THR A 518 9.81 -6.83 -1.85
CA THR A 518 10.74 -6.33 -0.82
C THR A 518 10.00 -5.50 0.21
N GLY A 519 9.96 -5.99 1.45
CA GLY A 519 9.56 -5.19 2.60
C GLY A 519 10.63 -4.16 2.96
N SER A 520 10.26 -2.89 3.08
CA SER A 520 11.15 -1.85 3.60
C SER A 520 11.48 -2.10 5.08
N THR A 521 12.40 -1.33 5.66
CA THR A 521 12.61 -1.39 7.12
C THR A 521 11.34 -1.00 7.89
N SER A 522 10.51 -0.11 7.33
CA SER A 522 9.23 0.30 7.91
C SER A 522 8.17 -0.79 7.81
N PHE A 523 8.18 -1.62 6.74
CA PHE A 523 7.32 -2.82 6.64
C PHE A 523 7.46 -3.71 7.87
N TYR A 524 8.70 -4.01 8.26
CA TYR A 524 8.97 -4.89 9.39
C TYR A 524 8.62 -4.24 10.74
N VAL A 525 8.69 -2.91 10.86
CA VAL A 525 8.18 -2.19 12.04
C VAL A 525 6.64 -2.31 12.11
N GLN A 526 5.93 -2.05 11.01
CA GLN A 526 4.47 -2.22 10.95
C GLN A 526 4.06 -3.66 11.30
N GLN A 527 4.73 -4.65 10.71
CA GLN A 527 4.49 -6.06 10.99
C GLN A 527 4.71 -6.41 12.46
N LEU A 528 5.81 -5.95 13.07
CA LEU A 528 6.10 -6.20 14.49
C LEU A 528 5.01 -5.63 15.40
N PHE A 529 4.53 -4.42 15.13
CA PHE A 529 3.52 -3.77 15.96
C PHE A 529 2.14 -4.37 15.74
N SER A 530 1.77 -4.61 14.49
CA SER A 530 0.47 -5.14 14.08
C SER A 530 0.26 -6.59 14.52
N THR A 531 1.30 -7.42 14.53
CA THR A 531 1.17 -8.83 14.96
C THR A 531 1.22 -9.03 16.48
N ASN A 532 1.54 -8.00 17.25
CA ASN A 532 1.67 -8.03 18.71
C ASN A 532 0.80 -6.96 19.37
N ARG A 533 -0.51 -7.25 19.50
CA ARG A 533 -1.51 -6.31 20.02
C ARG A 533 -2.03 -6.75 21.39
N GLY A 534 -1.95 -5.85 22.37
CA GLY A 534 -2.73 -5.96 23.60
C GLY A 534 -4.13 -5.35 23.44
N THR A 535 -5.06 -5.75 24.30
CA THR A 535 -6.39 -5.13 24.41
C THR A 535 -6.42 -4.04 25.47
N THR A 536 -5.44 -4.03 26.39
CA THR A 536 -5.31 -3.02 27.45
C THR A 536 -3.88 -2.49 27.51
N ILE A 537 -3.72 -1.17 27.46
CA ILE A 537 -2.45 -0.45 27.65
C ILE A 537 -2.13 -0.38 29.14
N LEU A 538 -0.91 -0.71 29.53
CA LEU A 538 -0.50 -0.83 30.93
C LEU A 538 0.50 0.27 31.31
N ALA A 539 0.33 0.80 32.53
CA ALA A 539 1.30 1.72 33.11
C ALA A 539 2.66 1.03 33.33
N VAL A 540 3.74 1.77 33.09
CA VAL A 540 5.11 1.31 33.31
C VAL A 540 5.80 2.24 34.31
N THR A 541 6.23 1.69 35.44
CA THR A 541 7.14 2.39 36.35
C THR A 541 8.57 2.22 35.82
N THR A 542 9.33 3.31 35.73
CA THR A 542 10.64 3.32 35.05
C THR A 542 11.73 3.95 35.93
N SER A 543 12.99 3.54 35.74
CA SER A 543 14.18 4.22 36.30
C SER A 543 14.76 5.31 35.40
N ALA A 544 14.28 5.45 34.16
CA ALA A 544 14.78 6.41 33.17
C ALA A 544 13.67 7.25 32.55
N GLN A 545 14.05 8.43 32.04
CA GLN A 545 13.19 9.22 31.15
C GLN A 545 13.21 8.64 29.74
N PHE A 546 12.23 9.03 28.92
CA PHE A 546 12.27 8.75 27.50
C PHE A 546 13.47 9.43 26.82
N GLY A 547 14.00 8.78 25.78
CA GLY A 547 15.19 9.24 25.06
C GLY A 547 16.50 8.69 25.65
N PRO A 548 17.29 7.89 24.89
CA PRO A 548 17.05 7.43 23.51
C PRO A 548 16.07 6.25 23.40
N VAL A 549 15.64 5.66 24.52
CA VAL A 549 14.71 4.52 24.54
C VAL A 549 13.28 4.99 24.78
N TYR A 550 12.35 4.43 24.02
CA TYR A 550 10.91 4.64 24.11
C TYR A 550 10.19 3.30 24.29
N TRP A 551 9.05 3.30 25.00
CA TRP A 551 8.34 2.06 25.32
C TRP A 551 6.83 2.24 25.50
N VAL A 552 6.10 1.16 25.21
CA VAL A 552 4.70 0.96 25.59
C VAL A 552 4.53 -0.48 26.04
N ALA A 553 3.69 -0.69 27.04
CA ALA A 553 3.30 -2.02 27.49
C ALA A 553 1.80 -2.22 27.29
N SER A 554 1.41 -3.40 26.85
CA SER A 554 0.01 -3.79 26.72
C SER A 554 -0.17 -5.27 27.07
N VAL A 555 -1.40 -5.68 27.36
CA VAL A 555 -1.75 -7.07 27.65
C VAL A 555 -2.96 -7.50 26.84
N SER A 556 -2.92 -8.72 26.31
CA SER A 556 -4.05 -9.33 25.61
C SER A 556 -5.02 -10.01 26.57
N ASP A 557 -6.22 -10.33 26.08
CA ASP A 557 -7.22 -11.12 26.83
C ASP A 557 -6.69 -12.50 27.24
N LYS A 558 -5.75 -13.04 26.46
CA LYS A 558 -5.05 -14.31 26.73
C LYS A 558 -3.89 -14.18 27.73
N LYS A 559 -3.73 -13.01 28.36
CA LYS A 559 -2.68 -12.70 29.34
C LYS A 559 -1.26 -12.80 28.80
N VAL A 560 -1.08 -12.58 27.50
CA VAL A 560 0.24 -12.29 26.92
C VAL A 560 0.51 -10.80 27.09
N TYR A 561 1.62 -10.47 27.72
CA TYR A 561 2.13 -9.12 27.90
C TYR A 561 3.07 -8.78 26.75
N TYR A 562 2.83 -7.65 26.10
CA TYR A 562 3.68 -7.09 25.06
C TYR A 562 4.38 -5.86 25.62
N VAL A 563 5.70 -5.77 25.45
CA VAL A 563 6.47 -4.55 25.68
C VAL A 563 7.19 -4.22 24.38
N LYS A 564 6.75 -3.15 23.73
CA LYS A 564 7.36 -2.63 22.50
C LYS A 564 8.38 -1.57 22.88
N LEU A 565 9.56 -1.65 22.27
CA LEU A 565 10.72 -0.84 22.58
C LEU A 565 11.31 -0.26 21.30
N ALA A 566 11.73 1.00 21.33
CA ALA A 566 12.52 1.60 20.27
C ALA A 566 13.74 2.31 20.87
N ASN A 567 14.94 2.02 20.38
CA ASN A 567 16.18 2.72 20.72
C ASN A 567 16.57 3.63 19.57
N TYR A 568 16.08 4.87 19.62
CA TYR A 568 16.44 5.92 18.68
C TYR A 568 17.75 6.59 19.14
N GLY A 569 18.85 5.86 18.97
CA GLY A 569 20.17 6.33 19.35
C GLY A 569 21.29 5.48 18.77
N ALA A 570 22.48 6.08 18.66
CA ALA A 570 23.67 5.45 18.07
C ALA A 570 24.41 4.47 19.00
N ALA A 571 23.96 4.32 20.25
CA ALA A 571 24.57 3.44 21.24
C ALA A 571 23.57 2.36 21.69
N ALA A 572 24.08 1.14 21.92
CA ALA A 572 23.27 0.06 22.48
C ALA A 572 22.80 0.41 23.91
N GLN A 573 21.58 -0.01 24.25
CA GLN A 573 20.95 0.19 25.54
C GLN A 573 20.56 -1.16 26.14
N ASN A 574 20.77 -1.32 27.45
CA ASN A 574 20.30 -2.49 28.17
C ASN A 574 19.02 -2.12 28.92
N VAL A 575 17.96 -2.89 28.71
CA VAL A 575 16.64 -2.69 29.35
C VAL A 575 16.27 -3.95 30.12
N THR A 576 15.92 -3.80 31.39
CA THR A 576 15.35 -4.87 32.21
C THR A 576 13.84 -4.68 32.30
N VAL A 577 13.07 -5.58 31.72
CA VAL A 577 11.60 -5.57 31.79
C VAL A 577 11.13 -6.53 32.86
N SER A 578 10.40 -6.01 33.85
CA SER A 578 9.84 -6.78 34.96
C SER A 578 8.32 -6.86 34.86
N ILE A 579 7.81 -8.09 34.77
CA ILE A 579 6.38 -8.42 34.69
C ILE A 579 6.12 -9.56 35.68
N ALA A 580 5.46 -9.26 36.80
CA ALA A 580 5.32 -10.22 37.88
C ALA A 580 4.59 -11.51 37.44
N GLY A 581 5.25 -12.66 37.63
CA GLY A 581 4.70 -13.98 37.31
C GLY A 581 4.90 -14.43 35.86
N ALA A 582 5.32 -13.55 34.94
CA ALA A 582 5.67 -13.96 33.59
C ALA A 582 6.97 -14.78 33.61
N SER A 583 7.04 -15.84 32.81
CA SER A 583 8.14 -16.81 32.90
C SER A 583 8.86 -17.09 31.59
N GLN A 584 8.18 -16.93 30.46
CA GLN A 584 8.74 -17.24 29.16
C GLN A 584 8.00 -16.50 28.05
N GLY A 585 8.61 -16.49 26.86
CA GLY A 585 8.00 -15.95 25.67
C GLY A 585 9.01 -15.77 24.55
N THR A 586 8.82 -14.70 23.77
CA THR A 586 9.67 -14.37 22.63
C THR A 586 10.14 -12.92 22.68
N LEU A 587 11.34 -12.68 22.19
CA LEU A 587 11.85 -11.36 21.84
C LEU A 587 12.04 -11.31 20.33
N GLN A 588 11.32 -10.40 19.67
CA GLN A 588 11.53 -10.07 18.26
C GLN A 588 12.33 -8.77 18.20
N LEU A 589 13.42 -8.75 17.43
CA LEU A 589 14.33 -7.62 17.33
C LEU A 589 14.60 -7.28 15.86
N LEU A 590 14.37 -6.02 15.50
CA LEU A 590 14.74 -5.43 14.21
C LEU A 590 15.83 -4.38 14.47
N SER A 591 16.96 -4.48 13.79
CA SER A 591 18.05 -3.51 13.90
C SER A 591 18.93 -3.55 12.66
N GLY A 592 19.61 -2.45 12.37
CA GLY A 592 20.56 -2.36 11.26
C GLY A 592 21.43 -1.12 11.35
N GLY A 593 22.25 -0.89 10.33
CA GLY A 593 23.02 0.36 10.24
C GLY A 593 22.08 1.57 10.04
N GLU A 594 22.50 2.73 10.54
CA GLU A 594 21.69 3.96 10.61
C GLU A 594 20.95 4.26 9.31
N HIS A 595 21.65 4.26 8.17
CA HIS A 595 21.14 4.57 6.84
C HIS A 595 21.06 3.33 5.92
N VAL A 596 20.78 2.15 6.48
CA VAL A 596 20.65 0.92 5.71
C VAL A 596 19.19 0.63 5.39
N SER A 597 18.94 0.23 4.14
CA SER A 597 17.65 -0.09 3.55
C SER A 597 17.65 -1.51 2.98
N ASN A 598 16.47 -2.08 2.76
CA ASN A 598 16.28 -3.30 1.97
C ASN A 598 15.93 -2.93 0.53
N TYR A 599 16.53 -3.60 -0.45
CA TYR A 599 16.23 -3.43 -1.88
C TYR A 599 15.86 -4.78 -2.51
N PRO A 600 15.21 -4.79 -3.69
CA PRO A 600 15.01 -6.01 -4.46
C PRO A 600 16.29 -6.84 -4.56
N HIS A 601 16.17 -8.13 -4.26
CA HIS A 601 17.29 -9.09 -4.27
C HIS A 601 18.40 -8.83 -3.23
N ASN A 602 18.26 -7.80 -2.39
CA ASN A 602 19.24 -7.40 -1.39
C ASN A 602 18.54 -6.98 -0.07
N VAL A 603 17.94 -7.97 0.59
CA VAL A 603 17.29 -7.81 1.89
C VAL A 603 18.26 -8.22 2.99
N SER A 604 18.62 -7.27 3.86
CA SER A 604 19.59 -7.48 4.95
C SER A 604 19.02 -7.21 6.34
N ILE A 605 17.88 -6.52 6.42
CA ILE A 605 17.25 -6.12 7.67
C ILE A 605 15.89 -6.77 7.77
N THR A 606 15.79 -7.79 8.64
CA THR A 606 14.56 -8.51 8.95
C THR A 606 14.48 -8.78 10.45
N PRO A 607 13.28 -8.96 11.04
CA PRO A 607 13.16 -9.28 12.45
C PRO A 607 13.81 -10.62 12.81
N VAL A 608 14.64 -10.62 13.85
CA VAL A 608 15.18 -11.83 14.46
C VAL A 608 14.33 -12.19 15.68
N THR A 609 13.79 -13.41 15.71
CA THR A 609 13.00 -13.91 16.84
C THR A 609 13.84 -14.85 17.70
N SER A 610 13.83 -14.64 19.02
CA SER A 610 14.50 -15.49 20.01
C SER A 610 13.56 -15.86 21.14
N HIS A 611 13.82 -16.99 21.80
CA HIS A 611 13.11 -17.38 23.01
C HIS A 611 13.74 -16.74 24.24
N VAL A 612 12.89 -16.28 25.15
CA VAL A 612 13.31 -15.71 26.43
C VAL A 612 12.66 -16.47 27.57
N SER A 613 13.37 -16.57 28.68
CA SER A 613 12.90 -17.17 29.93
C SER A 613 13.39 -16.34 31.11
N GLY A 614 12.56 -16.21 32.14
CA GLY A 614 12.86 -15.40 33.31
C GLY A 614 11.99 -15.76 34.51
N LYS A 615 12.23 -15.11 35.66
CA LYS A 615 11.37 -15.21 36.84
C LYS A 615 10.66 -13.86 37.07
N GLY A 616 9.86 -13.46 36.08
CA GLY A 616 9.20 -12.15 36.04
C GLY A 616 10.12 -10.97 35.70
N SER A 617 11.33 -11.25 35.19
CA SER A 617 12.31 -10.25 34.79
C SER A 617 13.06 -10.74 33.55
N PHE A 618 13.20 -9.88 32.54
CA PHE A 618 13.74 -10.19 31.23
C PHE A 618 14.72 -9.09 30.81
N ALA A 619 15.95 -9.45 30.46
CA ALA A 619 16.93 -8.52 29.93
C ALA A 619 16.79 -8.43 28.40
N VAL A 620 16.72 -7.20 27.89
CA VAL A 620 16.68 -6.88 26.46
C VAL A 620 17.89 -6.01 26.15
N ASN A 621 18.77 -6.51 25.30
CA ASN A 621 19.82 -5.69 24.70
C ASN A 621 19.26 -5.08 23.42
N LEU A 622 19.14 -3.75 23.39
CA LEU A 622 18.70 -3.00 22.23
C LEU A 622 19.93 -2.41 21.53
N PRO A 623 20.33 -2.90 20.34
CA PRO A 623 21.37 -2.27 19.54
C PRO A 623 21.01 -0.82 19.18
N ALA A 624 21.96 -0.11 18.57
CA ALA A 624 21.68 1.19 17.96
C ALA A 624 20.56 1.06 16.91
N TRP A 625 19.68 2.07 16.85
CA TRP A 625 18.57 2.13 15.87
C TRP A 625 17.74 0.85 15.83
N ALA A 626 17.33 0.37 17.00
CA ALA A 626 16.65 -0.92 17.14
C ALA A 626 15.19 -0.77 17.56
N VAL A 627 14.36 -1.69 17.07
CA VAL A 627 12.96 -1.85 17.46
C VAL A 627 12.76 -3.27 17.96
N ALA A 628 12.12 -3.44 19.10
CA ALA A 628 11.91 -4.76 19.67
C ALA A 628 10.51 -4.93 20.23
N VAL A 629 10.03 -6.18 20.22
CA VAL A 629 8.81 -6.59 20.91
C VAL A 629 9.13 -7.78 21.80
N LEU A 630 8.98 -7.58 23.11
CA LEU A 630 9.00 -8.63 24.10
C LEU A 630 7.56 -9.11 24.34
N ALA A 631 7.25 -10.34 24.00
CA ALA A 631 5.95 -10.97 24.23
C ALA A 631 6.10 -12.11 25.24
N VAL A 632 5.55 -11.99 26.45
CA VAL A 632 5.73 -12.96 27.55
C VAL A 632 4.44 -13.27 28.29
N SER A 633 4.36 -14.46 28.90
CA SER A 633 3.22 -14.92 29.71
C SER A 633 3.64 -15.50 31.05
#